data_AF-A0A2A9NAX3-F1
#
_entry.id   AF-A0A2A9NAX3-F1
#
_cell.length_a   1.000
_cell.length_b   1.000
_cell.length_c   1.000
_cell.angle_alpha   90.00
_cell.angle_beta   90.00
_cell.angle_gamma   90.00
#
_symmetry.space_group_name_H-M   'P 1'
#
loop_
_entity.id
_entity.type
_entity.pdbx_description
1 polymer ?
#
loop_
_entity_poly.entity_id
_entity_poly.type
_entity_poly.pdbx_seq_one_letter_code
_entity_poly.pdbx_strand_id
1 'polypeptide(L)'
;MTEWPPVDTIVLTHVQTLTSQTDYSILPDYKQELLEKPASKADNMHMLLNLNRNICKVVTGVTVGIRSIDERTLVYFADSPKHLLEAYIESSKCIDRAGGFAIQGLGGLLIRKVEGDYNNVVGFLATSFFNLLNLLVDEDPDFLDI
;
A
#
# COMPACT_ATOMS: atom_id res chain seq x y z
N MET A 1 1.02 5.36 27.67
CA MET A 1 0.61 5.90 26.35
C MET A 1 1.17 4.91 25.36
N THR A 2 0.36 3.93 24.96
CA THR A 2 0.84 2.75 24.23
C THR A 2 1.22 3.16 22.82
N GLU A 3 2.51 3.17 22.52
CA GLU A 3 2.98 3.27 21.14
C GLU A 3 2.56 2.00 20.42
N TRP A 4 1.96 2.17 19.24
CA TRP A 4 1.61 1.04 18.39
C TRP A 4 2.89 0.30 17.95
N PRO A 5 2.82 -1.02 17.70
CA PRO A 5 3.94 -1.74 17.13
C PRO A 5 4.40 -1.07 15.83
N PRO A 6 5.70 -1.14 15.50
CA PRO A 6 6.20 -0.56 14.26
C PRO A 6 5.47 -1.19 13.05
N VAL A 7 4.93 -0.32 12.20
CA VAL A 7 4.19 -0.66 10.98
C VAL A 7 4.79 0.14 9.84
N ASP A 8 5.18 -0.58 8.78
CA ASP A 8 5.75 0.01 7.57
C ASP A 8 4.86 -0.31 6.37
N THR A 9 4.67 0.65 5.47
CA THR A 9 3.88 0.48 4.24
C THR A 9 4.69 0.94 3.03
N ILE A 10 4.79 0.08 2.02
CA ILE A 10 5.43 0.39 0.74
C ILE A 10 4.45 0.25 -0.42
N VAL A 11 4.67 1.03 -1.47
CA VAL A 11 3.89 1.00 -2.70
C VAL A 11 4.81 0.64 -3.87
N LEU A 12 4.44 -0.38 -4.63
CA LEU A 12 5.19 -0.86 -5.78
C LEU A 12 4.40 -0.63 -7.07
N THR A 13 5.01 0.01 -8.06
CA THR A 13 4.41 0.16 -9.40
C THR A 13 4.46 -1.16 -10.18
N HIS A 14 3.65 -1.23 -11.24
CA HIS A 14 3.70 -2.28 -12.26
C HIS A 14 3.70 -3.70 -11.69
N VAL A 15 2.53 -4.17 -11.27
CA VAL A 15 2.38 -5.52 -10.70
C VAL A 15 2.81 -6.58 -11.72
N GLN A 16 3.90 -7.29 -11.44
CA GLN A 16 4.26 -8.48 -12.22
C GLN A 16 3.31 -9.62 -11.85
N THR A 17 2.49 -10.05 -12.80
CA THR A 17 1.73 -11.30 -12.69
C THR A 17 2.71 -12.47 -12.73
N LEU A 18 3.00 -13.07 -11.58
CA LEU A 18 3.66 -14.37 -11.51
C LEU A 18 2.68 -15.44 -12.01
N THR A 19 2.62 -15.64 -13.32
CA THR A 19 2.03 -16.85 -13.90
C THR A 19 3.07 -17.96 -13.80
N SER A 20 2.76 -19.04 -13.09
CA SER A 20 3.66 -20.20 -12.89
C SER A 20 4.00 -20.99 -14.16
N GLN A 21 3.66 -20.48 -15.35
CA GLN A 21 3.79 -21.15 -16.63
C GLN A 21 4.38 -20.27 -17.74
N THR A 22 4.86 -19.07 -17.44
CA THR A 22 5.43 -18.17 -18.46
C THR A 22 6.93 -18.03 -18.22
N ASP A 23 7.72 -18.35 -19.24
CA ASP A 23 9.17 -18.21 -19.21
C ASP A 23 9.54 -16.73 -18.97
N TYR A 24 10.53 -16.48 -18.11
CA TYR A 24 10.94 -15.13 -17.69
C TYR A 24 11.34 -14.24 -18.86
N SER A 25 11.73 -14.85 -19.99
CA SER A 25 12.11 -14.21 -21.25
C SER A 25 10.94 -13.53 -22.00
N ILE A 26 9.69 -13.79 -21.60
CA ILE A 26 8.47 -13.34 -22.30
C ILE A 26 7.71 -12.29 -21.49
N LEU A 27 8.12 -12.02 -20.25
CA LEU A 27 7.52 -10.95 -19.45
C LEU A 27 8.01 -9.60 -19.98
N PRO A 28 7.11 -8.63 -20.22
CA PRO A 28 7.53 -7.29 -20.57
C PRO A 28 8.42 -6.73 -19.45
N ASP A 29 9.51 -6.05 -19.81
CA ASP A 29 10.53 -5.49 -18.91
C ASP A 29 9.99 -4.26 -18.14
N TYR A 30 8.85 -4.42 -17.47
CA TYR A 30 8.37 -3.45 -16.51
C TYR A 30 9.11 -3.68 -15.20
N LYS A 31 10.17 -2.89 -15.01
CA LYS A 31 10.87 -2.78 -13.74
C LYS A 31 9.88 -2.27 -12.69
N GLN A 32 9.62 -3.07 -11.66
CA GLN A 32 8.85 -2.61 -10.51
C GLN A 32 9.65 -1.51 -9.80
N GLU A 33 9.01 -0.37 -9.56
CA GLU A 33 9.62 0.74 -8.82
C GLU A 33 8.97 0.85 -7.44
N LEU A 34 9.81 1.04 -6.43
CA LEU A 34 9.38 1.40 -5.09
C LEU A 34 9.04 2.88 -5.06
N LEU A 35 7.78 3.21 -4.82
CA LEU A 35 7.35 4.59 -4.63
C LEU A 35 7.46 4.94 -3.15
N GLU A 36 8.42 5.80 -2.84
CA GLU A 36 8.54 6.43 -1.54
C GLU A 36 7.58 7.62 -1.42
N LYS A 37 7.78 8.43 -0.38
CA LYS A 37 7.05 9.68 -0.20
C LYS A 37 7.49 10.69 -1.27
N PRO A 38 6.58 11.40 -1.94
CA PRO A 38 6.95 12.41 -2.92
C PRO A 38 7.84 13.49 -2.29
N ALA A 39 8.92 13.88 -2.96
CA ALA A 39 9.79 14.97 -2.51
C ALA A 39 9.18 16.35 -2.79
N SER A 40 8.24 16.44 -3.74
CA SER A 40 7.59 17.70 -4.13
C SER A 40 6.22 17.44 -4.78
N LYS A 41 5.44 18.50 -5.03
CA LYS A 41 4.19 18.39 -5.81
C LYS A 41 4.42 17.90 -7.24
N ALA A 42 5.53 18.30 -7.87
CA ALA A 42 5.89 17.84 -9.21
C ALA A 42 6.21 16.34 -9.22
N ASP A 43 6.89 15.87 -8.18
CA ASP A 43 7.18 14.45 -7.98
C ASP A 43 5.88 13.66 -7.72
N ASN A 44 4.97 14.19 -6.89
CA ASN A 44 3.65 13.58 -6.69
C ASN A 44 2.86 13.47 -8.00
N MET A 45 2.88 14.52 -8.84
CA MET A 45 2.26 14.46 -10.17
C MET A 45 2.87 13.35 -11.04
N HIS A 46 4.19 13.22 -11.05
CA HIS A 46 4.87 12.17 -11.79
C HIS A 46 4.45 10.76 -11.29
N MET A 47 4.39 10.56 -9.97
CA MET A 47 3.91 9.32 -9.37
C MET A 47 2.45 9.02 -9.74
N LEU A 48 1.54 9.99 -9.59
CA LEU A 48 0.12 9.79 -9.92
C LEU A 48 -0.11 9.52 -11.40
N LEU A 49 0.64 10.15 -12.30
CA LEU A 49 0.57 9.87 -13.73
C LEU A 49 1.07 8.45 -14.06
N ASN A 50 2.11 7.97 -13.36
CA ASN A 50 2.59 6.60 -13.48
C ASN A 50 1.54 5.59 -12.97
N LEU A 51 0.88 5.91 -11.85
CA LEU A 51 -0.18 5.07 -11.29
C LEU A 51 -1.47 5.11 -12.11
N ASN A 52 -1.77 6.20 -12.81
CA ASN A 52 -3.00 6.41 -13.56
C ASN A 52 -3.23 5.29 -14.61
N ARG A 53 -4.43 4.72 -14.64
CA ARG A 53 -4.79 3.54 -15.47
C ARG A 53 -3.97 2.27 -15.23
N ASN A 54 -3.08 2.28 -14.24
CA ASN A 54 -2.22 1.16 -13.88
C ASN A 54 -2.66 0.51 -12.56
N ILE A 55 -1.94 -0.53 -12.19
CA ILE A 55 -2.14 -1.28 -10.96
C ILE A 55 -0.87 -1.11 -10.12
N CYS A 56 -1.03 -0.81 -8.84
CA CYS A 56 0.05 -0.88 -7.88
C CYS A 56 -0.20 -1.94 -6.83
N LYS A 57 0.87 -2.40 -6.20
CA LYS A 57 0.84 -3.35 -5.08
C LYS A 57 1.23 -2.59 -3.82
N VAL A 58 0.32 -2.55 -2.86
CA VAL A 58 0.56 -1.99 -1.53
C VAL A 58 0.88 -3.13 -0.58
N VAL A 59 2.01 -3.03 0.11
CA VAL A 59 2.46 -4.02 1.09
C VAL A 59 2.65 -3.32 2.42
N THR A 60 1.91 -3.77 3.44
CA THR A 60 2.08 -3.32 4.81
C THR A 60 2.58 -4.47 5.65
N GLY A 61 3.55 -4.21 6.52
CA GLY A 61 4.07 -5.16 7.48
C GLY A 61 3.91 -4.65 8.92
N VAL A 62 3.68 -5.56 9.85
CA VAL A 62 3.68 -5.27 11.29
C VAL A 62 4.56 -6.27 12.03
N THR A 63 5.27 -5.81 13.05
CA THR A 63 6.09 -6.66 13.91
C THR A 63 5.65 -6.55 15.37
N VAL A 64 5.41 -7.68 16.02
CA VAL A 64 5.05 -7.78 17.43
C VAL A 64 6.06 -8.70 18.12
N GLY A 65 6.87 -8.16 19.03
CA GLY A 65 7.99 -8.89 19.64
C GLY A 65 8.99 -9.35 18.57
N ILE A 66 9.08 -10.67 18.35
CA ILE A 66 9.96 -11.30 17.34
C ILE A 66 9.20 -11.84 16.12
N ARG A 67 7.87 -11.67 16.07
CA ARG A 67 7.05 -12.15 14.95
C ARG A 67 6.69 -11.00 14.02
N SER A 68 6.80 -11.25 12.72
CA SER A 68 6.46 -10.29 11.67
C SER A 68 5.49 -10.92 10.68
N ILE A 69 4.52 -10.14 10.21
CA ILE A 69 3.58 -10.52 9.16
C ILE A 69 3.46 -9.39 8.13
N ASP A 70 3.16 -9.72 6.88
CA ASP A 70 2.82 -8.77 5.82
C ASP A 70 1.52 -9.15 5.10
N GLU A 71 0.80 -8.15 4.61
CA GLU A 71 -0.28 -8.34 3.63
C GLU A 71 0.04 -7.60 2.34
N ARG A 72 -0.58 -8.06 1.25
CA ARG A 72 -0.37 -7.51 -0.08
C ARG A 72 -1.70 -7.28 -0.75
N THR A 73 -1.92 -6.04 -1.20
CA THR A 73 -3.18 -5.64 -1.83
C THR A 73 -2.90 -4.97 -3.17
N LEU A 74 -3.64 -5.38 -4.20
CA LEU A 74 -3.59 -4.75 -5.50
C LEU A 74 -4.58 -3.59 -5.55
N VAL A 75 -4.10 -2.43 -5.97
CA VAL A 75 -4.90 -1.21 -6.09
C VAL A 75 -4.92 -0.80 -7.55
N TYR A 76 -6.11 -0.77 -8.12
CA TYR A 76 -6.34 -0.41 -9.51
C TYR A 76 -6.73 1.05 -9.57
N PHE A 77 -5.92 1.86 -10.25
CA PHE A 77 -6.25 3.26 -10.45
C PHE A 77 -7.28 3.44 -11.56
N ALA A 78 -8.10 4.47 -11.41
CA ALA A 78 -9.04 4.92 -12.42
C ALA A 78 -8.30 5.58 -13.60
N ASP A 79 -9.03 5.86 -14.66
CA ASP A 79 -8.59 6.77 -15.71
C ASP A 79 -8.92 8.21 -15.30
N SER A 80 -7.99 8.86 -14.63
CA SER A 80 -8.14 10.23 -14.15
C SER A 80 -7.49 11.21 -15.13
N PRO A 81 -8.21 12.21 -15.65
CA PRO A 81 -7.62 13.25 -16.46
C PRO A 81 -6.68 14.13 -15.62
N LYS A 82 -5.64 14.65 -16.25
CA LYS A 82 -4.57 15.40 -15.58
C LYS A 82 -5.06 16.53 -14.66
N HIS A 83 -6.08 17.28 -15.08
CA HIS A 83 -6.62 18.39 -14.27
C HIS A 83 -7.26 17.92 -12.95
N LEU A 84 -7.81 16.71 -12.88
CA LEU A 84 -8.31 16.14 -11.61
C LEU A 84 -7.16 15.71 -10.70
N LEU A 85 -6.07 15.20 -11.28
CA LEU A 85 -4.85 14.89 -10.53
C LEU A 85 -4.21 16.18 -9.97
N GLU A 86 -4.21 17.27 -10.73
CA GLU A 86 -3.77 18.59 -10.29
C GLU A 86 -4.61 19.08 -9.10
N ALA A 87 -5.94 19.05 -9.24
CA ALA A 87 -6.86 19.42 -8.15
C ALA A 87 -6.68 18.53 -6.90
N TYR A 88 -6.41 17.24 -7.09
CA TYR A 88 -6.11 16.32 -5.99
C TYR A 88 -4.81 16.70 -5.26
N ILE A 89 -3.74 17.02 -5.98
CA ILE A 89 -2.46 17.44 -5.39
C ILE A 89 -2.58 18.81 -4.69
N GLU A 90 -3.45 19.68 -5.18
CA GLU A 90 -3.70 20.99 -4.55
C GLU A 90 -4.54 20.88 -3.28
N SER A 91 -5.54 19.99 -3.28
CA SER A 91 -6.47 19.80 -2.16
C SER A 91 -5.93 18.85 -1.08
N SER A 92 -5.02 17.94 -1.43
CA SER A 92 -4.47 16.95 -0.51
C SER A 92 -3.04 17.30 -0.08
N LYS A 93 -2.73 17.08 1.21
CA LYS A 93 -1.35 17.15 1.74
C LYS A 93 -0.63 15.80 1.62
N CYS A 94 -0.96 14.95 0.65
CA CYS A 94 -0.45 13.57 0.53
C CYS A 94 1.04 13.46 0.12
N ILE A 95 1.85 14.44 0.48
CA ILE A 95 3.32 14.40 0.33
C ILE A 95 3.94 13.46 1.39
N ASP A 96 3.22 13.19 2.48
CA ASP A 96 3.69 12.36 3.60
C ASP A 96 3.44 10.85 3.43
N ARG A 97 2.85 10.44 2.30
CA ARG A 97 2.45 9.05 2.02
C ARG A 97 3.18 8.47 0.82
N ALA A 98 3.61 7.21 0.95
CA ALA A 98 4.26 6.47 -0.12
C ALA A 98 3.35 6.40 -1.36
N GLY A 99 3.90 6.70 -2.53
CA GLY A 99 3.14 6.77 -3.79
C GLY A 99 2.28 8.03 -3.97
N GLY A 100 2.33 8.98 -3.04
CA GLY A 100 1.70 10.29 -3.20
C GLY A 100 0.16 10.32 -3.15
N PHE A 101 -0.46 9.18 -2.84
CA PHE A 101 -1.90 9.05 -2.71
C PHE A 101 -2.32 8.50 -1.35
N ALA A 102 -3.59 8.68 -1.02
CA ALA A 102 -4.21 8.04 0.11
C ALA A 102 -5.60 7.57 -0.26
N ILE A 103 -5.90 6.30 -0.04
CA ILE A 103 -7.22 5.77 -0.40
C ILE A 103 -8.35 6.41 0.41
N GLN A 104 -8.06 6.96 1.59
CA GLN A 104 -9.01 7.67 2.43
C GLN A 104 -9.31 9.08 1.91
N GLY A 105 -10.58 9.48 1.99
CA GLY A 105 -11.01 10.81 1.56
C GLY A 105 -10.99 10.97 0.03
N LEU A 106 -10.41 12.07 -0.46
CA LEU A 106 -10.41 12.41 -1.89
C LEU A 106 -9.66 11.41 -2.76
N GLY A 107 -8.64 10.71 -2.23
CA GLY A 107 -7.86 9.78 -3.04
C GLY A 107 -8.61 8.49 -3.36
N GLY A 108 -9.73 8.21 -2.68
CA GLY A 108 -10.67 7.17 -3.09
C GLY A 108 -11.25 7.40 -4.49
N LEU A 109 -11.32 8.66 -4.95
CA LEU A 109 -11.75 9.00 -6.32
C LEU A 109 -10.75 8.55 -7.39
N LEU A 110 -9.50 8.33 -7.01
CA LEU A 110 -8.44 7.86 -7.91
C LEU A 110 -8.49 6.34 -8.09
N ILE A 111 -9.25 5.61 -7.27
CA ILE A 111 -9.24 4.15 -7.20
C ILE A 111 -10.47 3.56 -7.88
N ARG A 112 -10.23 2.67 -8.83
CA ARG A 112 -11.27 1.90 -9.54
C ARG A 112 -11.65 0.62 -8.82
N LYS A 113 -10.67 -0.09 -8.25
CA LYS A 113 -10.85 -1.39 -7.60
C LYS A 113 -9.73 -1.64 -6.60
N VAL A 114 -10.05 -2.38 -5.54
CA VAL A 114 -9.07 -2.95 -4.62
C VAL A 114 -9.26 -4.47 -4.62
N GLU A 115 -8.16 -5.22 -4.74
CA GLU A 115 -8.13 -6.68 -4.59
C GLU A 115 -7.17 -7.06 -3.45
N GLY A 116 -7.73 -7.44 -2.30
CA GLY A 116 -7.00 -7.69 -1.06
C GLY A 116 -7.66 -6.97 0.12
N ASP A 117 -6.88 -6.68 1.15
CA ASP A 117 -7.35 -5.99 2.35
C ASP A 117 -7.30 -4.47 2.17
N TYR A 118 -8.46 -3.82 2.29
CA TYR A 118 -8.54 -2.36 2.27
C TYR A 118 -7.74 -1.72 3.42
N ASN A 119 -7.72 -2.34 4.60
CA ASN A 119 -7.01 -1.80 5.76
C ASN A 119 -5.49 -1.82 5.52
N ASN A 120 -4.97 -2.82 4.82
CA ASN A 120 -3.58 -2.82 4.34
C ASN A 120 -3.29 -1.59 3.48
N VAL A 121 -4.20 -1.18 2.59
CA VAL A 121 -4.01 0.05 1.79
C VAL A 121 -4.11 1.32 2.63
N VAL A 122 -4.90 1.31 3.70
CA VAL A 122 -4.94 2.40 4.69
C VAL A 122 -3.61 2.49 5.46
N GLY A 123 -2.89 1.38 5.58
CA GLY A 123 -1.59 1.28 6.26
C GLY A 123 -1.61 0.45 7.54
N PHE A 124 -2.62 -0.39 7.77
CA PHE A 124 -2.63 -1.29 8.92
C PHE A 124 -3.34 -2.63 8.65
N LEU A 125 -2.73 -3.73 9.10
CA LEU A 125 -3.20 -5.09 8.88
C LEU A 125 -4.24 -5.53 9.91
N ALA A 126 -5.39 -4.86 10.00
CA ALA A 126 -6.29 -5.02 11.15
C ALA A 126 -6.66 -6.48 11.47
N THR A 127 -7.11 -7.23 10.48
CA THR A 127 -7.51 -8.64 10.66
C THR A 127 -6.31 -9.54 10.92
N SER A 128 -5.24 -9.41 10.13
CA SER A 128 -4.05 -10.27 10.23
C SER A 128 -3.28 -10.00 11.52
N PHE A 129 -3.26 -8.75 11.99
CA PHE A 129 -2.75 -8.37 13.29
C PHE A 129 -3.54 -9.01 14.43
N PHE A 130 -4.88 -8.99 14.36
CA PHE A 130 -5.70 -9.62 15.39
C PHE A 130 -5.49 -11.15 15.44
N ASN A 131 -5.33 -11.79 14.28
CA ASN A 131 -4.97 -13.21 14.21
C ASN A 131 -3.58 -13.50 14.79
N LEU A 132 -2.60 -12.62 14.54
CA LEU A 132 -1.28 -12.71 15.14
C LEU A 132 -1.34 -12.58 16.66
N LEU A 133 -2.13 -11.64 17.19
CA LEU A 133 -2.34 -11.51 18.63
C LEU A 133 -2.97 -12.77 19.22
N ASN A 134 -3.98 -13.35 18.56
CA ASN A 134 -4.59 -14.60 19.04
C ASN A 134 -3.55 -15.73 19.12
N LEU A 135 -2.71 -15.87 18.09
CA LEU A 135 -1.61 -16.85 18.07
C LEU A 135 -0.61 -16.62 19.23
N LEU A 136 -0.28 -15.36 19.53
CA LEU A 136 0.64 -15.03 20.62
C LEU A 136 0.03 -15.33 21.99
N VAL A 137 -1.26 -15.05 22.18
CA VAL A 137 -2.00 -15.37 23.41
C VAL A 137 -2.16 -16.88 23.59
N ASP A 138 -2.38 -17.63 22.52
CA ASP A 138 -2.44 -19.09 22.56
C ASP A 138 -1.08 -19.70 22.98
N GLU A 139 0.04 -19.04 22.63
CA GLU A 139 1.39 -19.46 23.02
C GLU A 139 1.77 -19.02 24.44
N ASP A 140 1.33 -17.83 24.86
CA ASP A 140 1.57 -17.24 26.16
C ASP A 140 0.28 -16.52 26.65
N PRO A 141 -0.53 -17.15 27.53
CA PRO A 141 -1.80 -16.59 27.97
C PRO A 141 -1.70 -15.23 28.67
N ASP A 142 -0.54 -14.93 29.26
CA ASP A 142 -0.27 -13.68 29.97
C ASP A 142 0.29 -12.61 29.00
N PHE A 143 0.39 -12.89 27.70
CA PHE A 143 0.99 -11.99 26.68
C PHE A 143 0.36 -10.60 26.64
N LEU A 144 -0.94 -10.49 26.92
CA LEU A 144 -1.67 -9.22 26.93
C LEU A 144 -1.77 -8.58 28.30
N ASP A 145 -1.26 -9.24 29.34
CA ASP A 145 -1.25 -8.70 30.70
C ASP A 145 -0.04 -7.76 30.83
N ILE A 146 -0.26 -6.49 30.47
CA ILE A 146 0.72 -5.38 30.54
C ILE A 146 0.37 -4.43 31.67
#